data_AF-A0A9E3UTU3-F1
#
_entry.id   AF-A0A9E3UTU3-F1
#
_cell.length_a   1.000
_cell.length_b   1.000
_cell.length_c   1.000
_cell.angle_alpha   90.00
_cell.angle_beta   90.00
_cell.angle_gamma   90.00
#
_symmetry.space_group_name_H-M   'P 1'
#
loop_
_entity.id
_entity.type
_entity.pdbx_description
1 polymer ?
#
loop_
_entity_poly.entity_id
_entity_poly.type
_entity_poly.pdbx_seq_one_letter_code
_entity_poly.pdbx_strand_id
1 'polypeptide(L)'
;MKRLPAGLILAFFCASASAQPIADSVSGFSNVQGANNWHYGYYNVTADTTPGYDPEHDFTPFPVFEPGNLGSPAWRIGSFWTEVTATSAHPHAGDAQEHWAIRRWISGTTGLVRISGHLAKHSAGGNGVRFTVYINGRKVFERLVSGGDTAGSGYSFGVGLKEGDRVDFAVDAAGDIFYDTLVHSIQIEPAEWVMTSATAIEIGTPTVPGTTYQLLRSPDLANWSPVAAPFVGTGDTLYHLFSTREFGTPGYFKAEVVPE
;
A
#
# COMPACT_ATOMS: atom_id res chain seq x y z
N MET A 1 32.45 25.87 -39.35
CA MET A 1 31.24 25.71 -38.52
C MET A 1 30.37 24.64 -39.16
N LYS A 2 30.39 23.40 -38.62
CA LYS A 2 29.57 22.29 -39.13
C LYS A 2 28.17 22.39 -38.52
N ARG A 3 27.14 22.50 -39.36
CA ARG A 3 25.74 22.45 -38.93
C ARG A 3 25.39 21.00 -38.61
N LEU A 4 24.90 20.73 -37.40
CA LEU A 4 24.29 19.46 -37.03
C LEU A 4 22.91 19.36 -37.70
N PRO A 5 22.48 18.19 -38.23
CA PRO A 5 21.14 18.03 -38.74
C PRO A 5 20.15 17.94 -37.58
N ALA A 6 18.99 18.57 -37.75
CA ALA A 6 17.87 18.47 -36.82
C ALA A 6 17.40 17.01 -36.75
N GLY A 7 17.57 16.37 -35.59
CA GLY A 7 17.01 15.07 -35.28
C GLY A 7 15.50 15.20 -35.07
N LEU A 8 14.74 14.54 -35.92
CA LEU A 8 13.31 14.31 -35.75
C LEU A 8 13.10 13.48 -34.47
N ILE A 9 12.62 14.11 -33.40
CA ILE A 9 12.15 13.38 -32.21
C ILE A 9 10.81 12.77 -32.59
N LEU A 10 10.82 11.49 -32.95
CA LEU A 10 9.60 10.69 -33.03
C LEU A 10 9.16 10.38 -31.59
N ALA A 11 8.26 11.20 -31.05
CA ALA A 11 7.57 10.86 -29.81
C ALA A 11 6.60 9.72 -30.12
N PHE A 12 7.01 8.49 -29.82
CA PHE A 12 6.05 7.40 -29.70
C PHE A 12 5.21 7.67 -28.45
N PHE A 13 4.01 8.24 -28.64
CA PHE A 13 2.94 8.03 -27.68
C PHE A 13 2.60 6.55 -27.74
N CYS A 14 3.13 5.77 -26.80
CA CYS A 14 2.53 4.49 -26.50
C CYS A 14 1.18 4.82 -25.88
N ALA A 15 0.13 4.82 -26.70
CA ALA A 15 -1.22 4.73 -26.19
C ALA A 15 -1.26 3.44 -25.37
N SER A 16 -1.16 3.56 -24.05
CA SER A 16 -1.43 2.42 -23.17
C SER A 16 -2.88 2.05 -23.46
N ALA A 17 -3.10 0.96 -24.18
CA ALA A 17 -4.37 0.27 -24.12
C ALA A 17 -4.65 0.09 -22.62
N SER A 18 -5.80 0.57 -22.12
CA SER A 18 -6.13 0.36 -20.71
C SER A 18 -6.23 -1.14 -20.49
N ALA A 19 -5.15 -1.75 -20.04
CA ALA A 19 -5.17 -3.10 -19.54
C ALA A 19 -6.25 -3.11 -18.45
N GLN A 20 -7.25 -3.96 -18.61
CA GLN A 20 -8.30 -4.12 -17.61
C GLN A 20 -7.62 -4.39 -16.26
N PRO A 21 -8.05 -3.72 -15.16
CA PRO A 21 -7.42 -3.92 -13.87
C PRO A 21 -7.47 -5.41 -13.50
N ILE A 22 -6.38 -5.91 -12.90
CA ILE A 22 -6.29 -7.26 -12.34
C ILE A 22 -7.37 -7.42 -11.26
N ALA A 23 -7.56 -6.38 -10.46
CA ALA A 23 -8.62 -6.32 -9.46
C ALA A 23 -9.12 -4.88 -9.29
N ASP A 24 -10.43 -4.75 -9.11
CA ASP A 24 -11.14 -3.53 -8.77
C ASP A 24 -12.01 -3.82 -7.56
N SER A 25 -11.87 -3.01 -6.51
CA SER A 25 -12.56 -3.26 -5.24
C SER A 25 -14.04 -2.90 -5.22
N VAL A 26 -14.49 -2.03 -6.13
CA VAL A 26 -15.89 -1.59 -6.25
C VAL A 26 -16.65 -2.55 -7.15
N SER A 27 -16.15 -2.81 -8.36
CA SER A 27 -16.79 -3.76 -9.28
C SER A 27 -16.57 -5.23 -8.89
N GLY A 28 -15.49 -5.51 -8.14
CA GLY A 28 -15.24 -6.83 -7.55
C GLY A 28 -16.02 -7.10 -6.26
N PHE A 29 -16.72 -6.11 -5.70
CA PHE A 29 -17.48 -6.28 -4.46
C PHE A 29 -18.62 -7.29 -4.60
N SER A 30 -18.76 -8.17 -3.62
CA SER A 30 -19.74 -9.27 -3.67
C SER A 30 -20.28 -9.63 -2.29
N ASN A 31 -21.46 -10.23 -2.28
CA ASN A 31 -22.05 -10.87 -1.10
C ASN A 31 -21.55 -12.31 -0.87
N VAL A 32 -20.50 -12.73 -1.57
CA VAL A 32 -19.84 -14.03 -1.40
C VAL A 32 -18.37 -13.82 -1.04
N GLN A 33 -17.93 -14.36 0.11
CA GLN A 33 -16.51 -14.34 0.51
C GLN A 33 -15.62 -15.04 -0.53
N GLY A 34 -14.50 -14.42 -0.88
CA GLY A 34 -13.55 -14.94 -1.87
C GLY A 34 -13.95 -14.72 -3.33
N ALA A 35 -15.13 -14.15 -3.61
CA ALA A 35 -15.49 -13.79 -4.97
C ALA A 35 -14.52 -12.73 -5.51
N ASN A 36 -14.06 -12.93 -6.75
CA ASN A 36 -13.06 -12.06 -7.39
C ASN A 36 -11.76 -11.92 -6.56
N ASN A 37 -11.42 -12.95 -5.78
CA ASN A 37 -10.32 -12.99 -4.81
C ASN A 37 -10.40 -11.95 -3.68
N TRP A 38 -11.57 -11.34 -3.45
CA TRP A 38 -11.80 -10.42 -2.35
C TRP A 38 -12.42 -11.13 -1.15
N HIS A 39 -11.87 -10.84 0.02
CA HIS A 39 -12.38 -11.28 1.31
C HIS A 39 -12.63 -10.07 2.20
N TYR A 40 -13.64 -10.15 3.06
CA TYR A 40 -14.06 -9.04 3.91
C TYR A 40 -14.06 -9.50 5.35
N GLY A 41 -13.39 -8.75 6.21
CA GLY A 41 -13.27 -9.11 7.60
C GLY A 41 -12.84 -7.92 8.44
N TYR A 42 -12.44 -8.23 9.65
CA TYR A 42 -11.96 -7.26 10.60
C TYR A 42 -10.84 -7.88 11.43
N TYR A 43 -10.06 -7.00 12.03
CA TYR A 43 -9.09 -7.35 13.05
C TYR A 43 -9.56 -6.80 14.38
N ASN A 44 -9.63 -7.65 15.40
CA ASN A 44 -9.96 -7.25 16.76
C ASN A 44 -8.69 -6.97 17.56
N VAL A 45 -8.27 -5.71 17.54
CA VAL A 45 -7.04 -5.22 18.19
C VAL A 45 -7.11 -5.46 19.69
N THR A 46 -8.28 -5.26 20.30
CA THR A 46 -8.43 -5.43 21.75
C THR A 46 -8.26 -6.89 22.19
N ALA A 47 -8.67 -7.84 21.36
CA ALA A 47 -8.51 -9.25 21.64
C ALA A 47 -7.08 -9.75 21.36
N ASP A 48 -6.26 -8.96 20.66
CA ASP A 48 -4.91 -9.35 20.32
C ASP A 48 -3.95 -9.16 21.50
N THR A 49 -3.15 -10.19 21.73
CA THR A 49 -2.15 -10.25 22.78
C THR A 49 -0.73 -10.14 22.25
N THR A 50 -0.56 -10.14 20.93
CA THR A 50 0.74 -10.05 20.25
C THR A 50 0.81 -8.74 19.47
N PRO A 51 1.76 -7.83 19.78
CA PRO A 51 1.86 -6.58 19.03
C PRO A 51 2.17 -6.81 17.54
N GLY A 52 1.35 -6.22 16.68
CA GLY A 52 1.52 -6.29 15.23
C GLY A 52 0.22 -6.68 14.55
N TYR A 53 0.25 -6.81 13.22
CA TYR A 53 -0.84 -7.41 12.47
C TYR A 53 -0.30 -8.65 11.76
N ASP A 54 -0.83 -9.81 12.11
CA ASP A 54 -0.58 -11.10 11.50
C ASP A 54 -1.79 -11.53 10.63
N PRO A 55 -1.67 -11.52 9.30
CA PRO A 55 -2.78 -11.83 8.42
C PRO A 55 -3.29 -13.27 8.54
N GLU A 56 -2.55 -14.18 9.17
CA GLU A 56 -2.98 -15.56 9.44
C GLU A 56 -3.91 -15.68 10.65
N HIS A 57 -3.64 -14.92 11.71
CA HIS A 57 -4.33 -15.06 12.99
C HIS A 57 -5.31 -13.92 13.28
N ASP A 58 -5.05 -12.73 12.73
CA ASP A 58 -5.76 -11.50 13.10
C ASP A 58 -6.90 -11.15 12.16
N PHE A 59 -6.94 -11.75 10.97
CA PHE A 59 -8.05 -11.55 10.05
C PHE A 59 -9.22 -12.47 10.38
N THR A 60 -10.32 -11.88 10.88
CA THR A 60 -11.58 -12.59 11.10
C THR A 60 -12.58 -12.22 9.99
N PRO A 61 -13.06 -13.18 9.17
CA PRO A 61 -14.07 -12.91 8.17
C PRO A 61 -15.36 -12.38 8.80
N PHE A 62 -16.00 -11.40 8.16
CA PHE A 62 -17.32 -10.95 8.60
C PHE A 62 -18.35 -12.08 8.48
N PRO A 63 -19.22 -12.26 9.49
CA PRO A 63 -20.18 -13.36 9.50
C PRO A 63 -21.42 -13.10 8.63
N VAL A 64 -21.74 -11.84 8.32
CA VAL A 64 -23.00 -11.46 7.67
C VAL A 64 -22.80 -10.42 6.55
N PHE A 65 -23.65 -10.53 5.53
CA PHE A 65 -23.82 -9.54 4.47
C PHE A 65 -25.24 -8.98 4.53
N GLU A 66 -25.38 -7.72 4.94
CA GLU A 66 -26.66 -7.06 5.18
C GLU A 66 -26.51 -5.53 5.04
N PRO A 67 -27.59 -4.74 5.07
CA PRO A 67 -27.46 -3.28 5.09
C PRO A 67 -26.57 -2.79 6.25
N GLY A 68 -25.56 -1.99 5.91
CA GLY A 68 -24.64 -1.34 6.84
C GLY A 68 -25.25 -0.14 7.55
N ASN A 69 -24.43 0.58 8.30
CA ASN A 69 -24.83 1.68 9.17
C ASN A 69 -25.38 2.88 8.38
N LEU A 70 -24.97 3.03 7.12
CA LEU A 70 -25.49 4.03 6.18
C LEU A 70 -26.54 3.46 5.21
N GLY A 71 -27.05 2.25 5.47
CA GLY A 71 -28.11 1.59 4.69
C GLY A 71 -27.66 0.94 3.37
N SER A 72 -26.38 1.04 3.00
CA SER A 72 -25.82 0.37 1.82
C SER A 72 -25.47 -1.09 2.13
N PRO A 73 -25.53 -2.03 1.18
CA PRO A 73 -25.10 -3.41 1.40
C PRO A 73 -23.65 -3.49 1.88
N ALA A 74 -23.41 -4.22 2.98
CA ALA A 74 -22.14 -4.29 3.66
C ALA A 74 -21.85 -5.69 4.19
N TRP A 75 -20.57 -6.05 4.25
CA TRP A 75 -20.08 -7.05 5.18
C TRP A 75 -19.85 -6.40 6.54
N ARG A 76 -20.41 -6.96 7.62
CA ARG A 76 -20.37 -6.35 8.96
C ARG A 76 -20.40 -7.37 10.08
N ILE A 77 -20.16 -6.90 11.31
CA ILE A 77 -20.28 -7.71 12.53
C ILE A 77 -21.21 -7.08 13.56
N GLY A 78 -22.27 -7.82 13.89
CA GLY A 78 -23.07 -7.62 15.10
C GLY A 78 -23.53 -6.19 15.33
N SER A 79 -23.39 -5.74 16.59
CA SER A 79 -23.75 -4.40 17.06
C SER A 79 -22.63 -3.36 16.92
N PHE A 80 -21.53 -3.71 16.25
CA PHE A 80 -20.41 -2.80 16.06
C PHE A 80 -20.59 -1.97 14.80
N TRP A 81 -19.86 -0.86 14.75
CA TRP A 81 -19.81 -0.02 13.56
C TRP A 81 -18.92 -0.61 12.46
N THR A 82 -18.18 -1.67 12.77
CA THR A 82 -17.21 -2.29 11.86
C THR A 82 -17.88 -2.90 10.63
N GLU A 83 -17.63 -2.31 9.47
CA GLU A 83 -18.21 -2.76 8.21
C GLU A 83 -17.33 -2.44 6.99
N VAL A 84 -17.57 -3.16 5.89
CA VAL A 84 -17.02 -2.88 4.56
C VAL A 84 -18.16 -2.94 3.54
N THR A 85 -18.43 -1.83 2.87
CA THR A 85 -19.34 -1.74 1.72
C THR A 85 -18.55 -1.89 0.41
N ALA A 86 -19.16 -1.67 -0.76
CA ALA A 86 -18.43 -1.60 -2.04
C ALA A 86 -17.45 -0.41 -2.11
N THR A 87 -17.82 0.73 -1.53
CA THR A 87 -17.11 2.02 -1.71
C THR A 87 -16.60 2.64 -0.42
N SER A 88 -16.80 1.96 0.72
CA SER A 88 -16.39 2.47 2.02
C SER A 88 -16.06 1.35 3.01
N ALA A 89 -15.40 1.73 4.09
CA ALA A 89 -15.30 0.94 5.30
C ALA A 89 -15.47 1.84 6.51
N HIS A 90 -15.91 1.25 7.62
CA HIS A 90 -15.97 1.91 8.91
C HIS A 90 -15.27 1.02 9.94
N PRO A 91 -14.29 1.53 10.71
CA PRO A 91 -13.72 0.82 11.84
C PRO A 91 -14.67 0.82 13.04
N HIS A 92 -14.26 0.22 14.14
CA HIS A 92 -14.85 0.52 15.45
C HIS A 92 -13.71 0.90 16.40
N ALA A 93 -13.95 1.90 17.21
CA ALA A 93 -13.05 2.31 18.28
C ALA A 93 -13.90 2.76 19.47
N GLY A 94 -13.32 2.92 20.65
CA GLY A 94 -14.08 3.27 21.87
C GLY A 94 -14.81 2.08 22.52
N ASP A 95 -15.47 2.31 23.65
CA ASP A 95 -16.26 1.31 24.39
C ASP A 95 -15.56 -0.03 24.70
N ALA A 96 -14.24 0.02 24.92
CA ALA A 96 -13.38 -1.12 25.20
C ALA A 96 -13.25 -2.15 24.07
N GLN A 97 -13.63 -1.82 22.82
CA GLN A 97 -13.31 -2.63 21.64
C GLN A 97 -12.77 -1.78 20.50
N GLU A 98 -11.65 -2.21 19.93
CA GLU A 98 -11.05 -1.61 18.75
C GLU A 98 -11.01 -2.65 17.64
N HIS A 99 -11.69 -2.34 16.53
CA HIS A 99 -11.70 -3.15 15.34
C HIS A 99 -11.24 -2.35 14.13
N TRP A 100 -10.29 -2.91 13.39
CA TRP A 100 -9.96 -2.42 12.06
C TRP A 100 -10.84 -3.13 11.04
N ALA A 101 -11.48 -2.38 10.15
CA ALA A 101 -12.18 -2.98 9.01
C ALA A 101 -11.16 -3.36 7.94
N ILE A 102 -11.20 -4.60 7.46
CA ILE A 102 -10.21 -5.13 6.52
C ILE A 102 -10.92 -5.61 5.26
N ARG A 103 -10.50 -5.06 4.13
CA ARG A 103 -10.73 -5.64 2.81
C ARG A 103 -9.43 -6.35 2.39
N ARG A 104 -9.49 -7.66 2.18
CA ARG A 104 -8.35 -8.50 1.77
C ARG A 104 -8.50 -8.87 0.30
N TRP A 105 -7.42 -8.75 -0.45
CA TRP A 105 -7.28 -9.36 -1.78
C TRP A 105 -6.23 -10.45 -1.75
N ILE A 106 -6.54 -11.63 -2.27
CA ILE A 106 -5.54 -12.68 -2.49
C ILE A 106 -5.03 -12.57 -3.91
N SER A 107 -3.71 -12.42 -4.07
CA SER A 107 -3.12 -12.21 -5.37
C SER A 107 -3.31 -13.42 -6.28
N GLY A 108 -3.98 -13.20 -7.41
CA GLY A 108 -4.05 -14.16 -8.52
C GLY A 108 -2.92 -13.99 -9.54
N THR A 109 -1.90 -13.18 -9.25
CA THR A 109 -0.82 -12.86 -10.19
C THR A 109 0.56 -12.87 -9.53
N THR A 110 1.58 -13.06 -10.35
CA THR A 110 2.98 -12.85 -9.97
C THR A 110 3.58 -11.77 -10.86
N GLY A 111 4.22 -10.76 -10.26
CA GLY A 111 4.86 -9.67 -11.00
C GLY A 111 4.72 -8.32 -10.31
N LEU A 112 5.17 -7.27 -10.98
CA LEU A 112 4.98 -5.91 -10.51
C LEU A 112 3.53 -5.46 -10.80
N VAL A 113 2.90 -4.88 -9.79
CA VAL A 113 1.59 -4.25 -9.92
C VAL A 113 1.63 -2.82 -9.39
N ARG A 114 0.72 -2.00 -9.88
CA ARG A 114 0.42 -0.68 -9.32
C ARG A 114 -0.88 -0.79 -8.54
N ILE A 115 -0.81 -0.45 -7.26
CA ILE A 115 -1.98 -0.31 -6.40
C ILE A 115 -2.31 1.18 -6.33
N SER A 116 -3.55 1.54 -6.63
CA SER A 116 -3.99 2.93 -6.62
C SER A 116 -5.46 3.08 -6.26
N GLY A 117 -5.86 4.31 -5.96
CA GLY A 117 -7.26 4.61 -5.72
C GLY A 117 -7.46 6.00 -5.13
N HIS A 118 -8.60 6.18 -4.49
CA HIS A 118 -8.99 7.42 -3.83
C HIS A 118 -9.33 7.16 -2.37
N LEU A 119 -9.04 8.11 -1.49
CA LEU A 119 -9.36 8.07 -0.07
C LEU A 119 -10.00 9.40 0.33
N ALA A 120 -11.15 9.36 0.99
CA ALA A 120 -11.87 10.53 1.49
C ALA A 120 -12.70 10.20 2.74
N LYS A 121 -12.94 11.20 3.58
CA LYS A 121 -13.97 11.12 4.61
C LYS A 121 -15.36 11.16 3.97
N HIS A 122 -16.26 10.28 4.41
CA HIS A 122 -17.67 10.37 4.01
C HIS A 122 -18.33 11.68 4.47
N SER A 123 -18.02 12.11 5.69
CA SER A 123 -18.48 13.36 6.29
C SER A 123 -17.37 13.97 7.13
N ALA A 124 -17.39 15.30 7.24
CA ALA A 124 -16.43 16.05 8.03
C ALA A 124 -16.69 15.83 9.53
N GLY A 125 -15.63 15.54 10.28
CA GLY A 125 -15.68 15.30 11.72
C GLY A 125 -14.62 14.32 12.20
N GLY A 126 -14.55 14.13 13.52
CA GLY A 126 -13.62 13.19 14.14
C GLY A 126 -12.15 13.59 14.02
N ASN A 127 -11.29 12.70 14.48
CA ASN A 127 -9.82 12.81 14.46
C ASN A 127 -9.18 12.30 13.16
N GLY A 128 -9.99 11.75 12.25
CA GLY A 128 -9.56 11.20 10.98
C GLY A 128 -9.43 9.69 11.00
N VAL A 129 -9.17 9.11 9.83
CA VAL A 129 -9.13 7.65 9.65
C VAL A 129 -7.80 7.28 9.03
N ARG A 130 -7.19 6.20 9.50
CA ARG A 130 -5.95 5.69 8.91
C ARG A 130 -6.26 4.53 7.98
N PHE A 131 -5.70 4.62 6.78
CA PHE A 131 -5.73 3.59 5.76
C PHE A 131 -4.32 2.98 5.64
N THR A 132 -4.22 1.69 5.91
CA THR A 132 -2.94 0.97 5.91
C THR A 132 -3.01 -0.20 4.95
N VAL A 133 -1.97 -0.40 4.14
CA VAL A 133 -1.84 -1.57 3.26
C VAL A 133 -0.74 -2.47 3.78
N TYR A 134 -1.11 -3.73 4.02
CA TYR A 134 -0.18 -4.81 4.38
C TYR A 134 -0.07 -5.81 3.23
N ILE A 135 1.15 -6.32 3.01
CA ILE A 135 1.39 -7.49 2.18
C ILE A 135 1.99 -8.56 3.08
N ASN A 136 1.26 -9.66 3.28
CA ASN A 136 1.65 -10.75 4.18
C ASN A 136 2.07 -10.23 5.58
N GLY A 137 1.29 -9.30 6.15
CA GLY A 137 1.54 -8.70 7.47
C GLY A 137 2.60 -7.59 7.50
N ARG A 138 3.34 -7.39 6.40
CA ARG A 138 4.29 -6.26 6.29
C ARG A 138 3.58 -5.01 5.79
N LYS A 139 3.61 -3.94 6.59
CA LYS A 139 3.13 -2.61 6.16
C LYS A 139 3.95 -2.08 4.98
N VAL A 140 3.28 -1.73 3.89
CA VAL A 140 3.90 -1.18 2.66
C VAL A 140 3.40 0.22 2.29
N PHE A 141 2.23 0.61 2.80
CA PHE A 141 1.66 1.94 2.61
C PHE A 141 0.82 2.31 3.82
N GLU A 142 0.80 3.60 4.16
CA GLU A 142 -0.05 4.16 5.19
C GLU A 142 -0.44 5.59 4.82
N ARG A 143 -1.68 5.97 5.09
CA ARG A 143 -2.15 7.34 4.99
C ARG A 143 -3.15 7.64 6.10
N LEU A 144 -2.89 8.71 6.84
CA LEU A 144 -3.91 9.34 7.67
C LEU A 144 -4.75 10.28 6.79
N VAL A 145 -6.06 10.11 6.82
CA VAL A 145 -7.04 11.00 6.19
C VAL A 145 -7.66 11.85 7.29
N SER A 146 -7.36 13.15 7.28
CA SER A 146 -7.83 14.09 8.29
C SER A 146 -9.36 14.12 8.38
N GLY A 147 -9.92 14.33 9.57
CA GLY A 147 -11.37 14.30 9.79
C GLY A 147 -12.19 15.25 8.93
N GLY A 148 -11.62 16.37 8.49
CA GLY A 148 -12.27 17.32 7.57
C GLY A 148 -12.09 17.03 6.07
N ASP A 149 -11.34 16.00 5.69
CA ASP A 149 -10.96 15.75 4.30
C ASP A 149 -12.04 14.98 3.51
N THR A 150 -13.16 15.66 3.24
CA THR A 150 -14.26 15.09 2.43
C THR A 150 -14.01 15.20 0.92
N ALA A 151 -13.04 16.02 0.51
CA ALA A 151 -12.63 16.09 -0.90
C ALA A 151 -11.74 14.89 -1.27
N GLY A 152 -10.94 14.43 -0.31
CA GLY A 152 -10.06 13.29 -0.45
C GLY A 152 -8.88 13.53 -1.37
N SER A 153 -8.11 12.47 -1.57
CA SER A 153 -6.94 12.48 -2.44
C SER A 153 -6.66 11.11 -3.05
N GLY A 154 -6.10 11.12 -4.25
CA GLY A 154 -5.61 9.91 -4.90
C GLY A 154 -4.36 9.35 -4.20
N TYR A 155 -4.13 8.05 -4.33
CA TYR A 155 -2.87 7.39 -3.99
C TYR A 155 -2.47 6.41 -5.09
N SER A 156 -1.17 6.19 -5.25
CA SER A 156 -0.62 5.22 -6.19
C SER A 156 0.78 4.82 -5.77
N PHE A 157 1.08 3.52 -5.75
CA PHE A 157 2.42 3.00 -5.48
C PHE A 157 2.61 1.63 -6.17
N GLY A 158 3.86 1.26 -6.44
CA GLY A 158 4.21 0.00 -7.08
C GLY A 158 4.68 -1.04 -6.05
N VAL A 159 4.26 -2.29 -6.22
CA VAL A 159 4.70 -3.43 -5.40
C VAL A 159 4.87 -4.67 -6.25
N GLY A 160 5.85 -5.50 -5.89
CA GLY A 160 5.96 -6.85 -6.44
C GLY A 160 5.08 -7.79 -5.64
N LEU A 161 4.30 -8.62 -6.33
CA LEU A 161 3.46 -9.66 -5.74
C LEU A 161 3.82 -11.03 -6.29
N LYS A 162 3.52 -12.05 -5.49
CA LYS A 162 3.44 -13.45 -5.89
C LYS A 162 1.99 -13.90 -5.83
N GLU A 163 1.68 -14.94 -6.61
CA GLU A 163 0.39 -15.61 -6.50
C GLU A 163 0.22 -16.16 -5.08
N GLY A 164 -0.94 -15.92 -4.48
CA GLY A 164 -1.25 -16.27 -3.09
C GLY A 164 -0.89 -15.21 -2.05
N ASP A 165 -0.17 -14.13 -2.40
CA ASP A 165 0.11 -13.04 -1.46
C ASP A 165 -1.20 -12.42 -0.95
N ARG A 166 -1.28 -12.17 0.37
CA ARG A 166 -2.40 -11.49 1.01
C ARG A 166 -2.15 -10.00 1.04
N VAL A 167 -2.96 -9.24 0.33
CA VAL A 167 -2.94 -7.77 0.33
C VAL A 167 -4.11 -7.27 1.15
N ASP A 168 -3.82 -6.76 2.34
CA ASP A 168 -4.83 -6.31 3.31
C ASP A 168 -4.91 -4.79 3.35
N PHE A 169 -6.08 -4.27 3.03
CA PHE A 169 -6.43 -2.86 3.12
C PHE A 169 -7.19 -2.64 4.42
N ALA A 170 -6.46 -2.24 5.46
CA ALA A 170 -6.98 -2.02 6.80
C ALA A 170 -7.37 -0.56 7.01
N VAL A 171 -8.50 -0.36 7.68
CA VAL A 171 -9.04 0.94 8.06
C VAL A 171 -9.21 0.96 9.58
N ASP A 172 -8.53 1.88 10.25
CA ASP A 172 -8.63 2.12 11.69
C ASP A 172 -9.02 3.56 12.02
N ALA A 173 -9.64 3.75 13.19
CA ALA A 173 -10.27 5.01 13.57
C ALA A 173 -9.27 6.10 14.03
N ALA A 174 -7.96 5.83 13.98
CA ALA A 174 -6.87 6.73 14.37
C ALA A 174 -7.05 7.47 15.72
N GLY A 175 -7.92 6.96 16.61
CA GLY A 175 -8.41 7.66 17.81
C GLY A 175 -9.81 7.21 18.22
N ASP A 176 -10.82 8.09 18.11
CA ASP A 176 -12.18 7.83 18.63
C ASP A 176 -13.10 7.15 17.59
N ILE A 177 -14.38 6.97 17.90
CA ILE A 177 -15.35 6.21 17.07
C ILE A 177 -16.14 7.07 16.08
N PHE A 178 -16.13 8.39 16.30
CA PHE A 178 -17.10 9.26 15.66
C PHE A 178 -16.56 9.75 14.33
N TYR A 179 -17.39 9.59 13.31
CA TYR A 179 -17.13 10.04 11.95
C TYR A 179 -16.00 9.27 11.26
N ASP A 180 -15.89 7.95 11.41
CA ASP A 180 -14.77 7.19 10.82
C ASP A 180 -15.08 6.40 9.56
N THR A 181 -16.22 6.69 8.92
CA THR A 181 -16.44 6.16 7.57
C THR A 181 -15.41 6.74 6.60
N LEU A 182 -14.59 5.85 6.02
CA LEU A 182 -13.64 6.12 4.95
C LEU A 182 -14.23 5.65 3.62
N VAL A 183 -14.49 6.60 2.74
CA VAL A 183 -14.78 6.33 1.33
C VAL A 183 -13.47 5.99 0.65
N HIS A 184 -13.39 4.82 0.03
CA HIS A 184 -12.18 4.38 -0.65
C HIS A 184 -12.44 3.53 -1.88
N SER A 185 -11.50 3.60 -2.81
CA SER A 185 -11.40 2.68 -3.94
C SER A 185 -9.98 2.12 -4.03
N ILE A 186 -9.88 0.92 -4.59
CA ILE A 186 -8.63 0.22 -4.87
C ILE A 186 -8.72 -0.35 -6.28
N GLN A 187 -7.69 -0.07 -7.08
CA GLN A 187 -7.39 -0.64 -8.37
C GLN A 187 -6.02 -1.28 -8.30
N ILE A 188 -5.93 -2.53 -8.75
CA ILE A 188 -4.68 -3.26 -8.90
C ILE A 188 -4.50 -3.50 -10.39
N GLU A 189 -3.46 -2.92 -10.96
CA GLU A 189 -3.18 -2.99 -12.38
C GLU A 189 -1.79 -3.60 -12.61
N PRO A 190 -1.56 -4.28 -13.73
CA PRO A 190 -0.21 -4.65 -14.13
C PRO A 190 0.64 -3.39 -14.20
N ALA A 191 1.85 -3.45 -13.66
CA ALA A 191 2.80 -2.37 -13.79
C ALA A 191 4.06 -2.89 -14.44
N GLU A 192 4.66 -2.04 -15.26
CA GLU A 192 6.02 -2.22 -15.70
C GLU A 192 6.89 -1.25 -14.91
N TRP A 193 8.12 -1.66 -14.60
CA TRP A 193 9.12 -0.71 -14.12
C TRP A 193 9.41 0.26 -15.26
N VAL A 194 8.75 1.42 -15.27
CA VAL A 194 9.13 2.51 -16.17
C VAL A 194 10.37 3.18 -15.58
N MET A 195 11.51 2.63 -15.94
CA MET A 195 12.80 3.25 -15.69
C MET A 195 12.89 4.52 -16.54
N THR A 196 12.58 5.67 -15.94
CA THR A 196 12.63 6.98 -16.64
C THR A 196 14.04 7.38 -17.04
N SER A 197 15.05 6.68 -16.54
CA SER A 197 16.41 6.70 -17.06
C SER A 197 16.81 5.27 -17.46
N ALA A 198 17.20 5.10 -18.73
CA ALA A 198 17.63 3.81 -19.28
C ALA A 198 19.04 3.39 -18.78
N THR A 199 19.63 4.11 -17.82
CA THR A 199 21.03 3.94 -17.43
C THR A 199 21.32 4.02 -15.94
N ALA A 200 20.55 4.78 -15.13
CA ALA A 200 20.81 4.93 -13.70
C ALA A 200 19.58 5.18 -12.78
N ILE A 201 19.68 4.78 -11.50
CA ILE A 201 18.78 5.14 -10.39
C ILE A 201 19.59 5.96 -9.39
N GLU A 202 19.06 7.09 -8.91
CA GLU A 202 19.64 7.84 -7.80
C GLU A 202 18.85 7.57 -6.50
N ILE A 203 19.56 7.25 -5.43
CA ILE A 203 18.99 6.93 -4.12
C ILE A 203 19.55 7.88 -3.07
N GLY A 204 18.68 8.68 -2.46
CA GLY A 204 19.02 9.57 -1.35
C GLY A 204 18.88 8.86 0.00
N THR A 205 19.91 8.95 0.83
CA THR A 205 19.95 8.38 2.19
C THR A 205 20.20 9.49 3.22
N PRO A 206 19.21 9.89 4.03
CA PRO A 206 19.44 10.81 5.14
C PRO A 206 20.41 10.18 6.14
N THR A 207 21.46 10.91 6.54
CA THR A 207 22.51 10.36 7.41
C THR A 207 22.66 11.12 8.72
N VAL A 208 23.15 10.42 9.74
CA VAL A 208 23.61 11.00 11.01
C VAL A 208 25.13 11.20 10.95
N PRO A 209 25.68 12.36 11.37
CA PRO A 209 27.12 12.60 11.36
C PRO A 209 27.90 11.52 12.12
N GLY A 210 28.95 11.00 11.50
CA GLY A 210 29.85 10.01 12.13
C GLY A 210 29.32 8.57 12.15
N THR A 211 28.05 8.33 11.76
CA THR A 211 27.51 6.96 11.67
C THR A 211 27.93 6.30 10.37
N THR A 212 28.45 5.07 10.41
CA THR A 212 28.77 4.30 9.22
C THR A 212 27.55 3.56 8.68
N TYR A 213 27.32 3.65 7.37
CA TYR A 213 26.23 2.99 6.67
C TYR A 213 26.77 2.06 5.59
N GLN A 214 26.09 0.94 5.37
CA GLN A 214 26.29 0.02 4.27
C GLN A 214 25.06 0.05 3.38
N LEU A 215 25.25 0.37 2.10
CA LEU A 215 24.16 0.25 1.13
C LEU A 215 24.02 -1.20 0.68
N LEU A 216 22.79 -1.70 0.73
CA LEU A 216 22.43 -3.07 0.45
C LEU A 216 21.36 -3.11 -0.63
N ARG A 217 21.42 -4.15 -1.47
CA ARG A 217 20.38 -4.49 -2.44
C ARG A 217 19.78 -5.85 -2.11
N SER A 218 18.49 -6.01 -2.37
CA SER A 218 17.81 -7.30 -2.31
C SER A 218 16.96 -7.53 -3.55
N PRO A 219 17.00 -8.72 -4.19
CA PRO A 219 16.07 -9.05 -5.26
C PRO A 219 14.65 -9.37 -4.75
N ASP A 220 14.48 -9.70 -3.46
CA ASP A 220 13.27 -10.35 -2.93
C ASP A 220 12.87 -9.90 -1.52
N LEU A 221 13.48 -8.83 -1.00
CA LEU A 221 13.36 -8.31 0.37
C LEU A 221 13.88 -9.24 1.49
N ALA A 222 14.31 -10.46 1.18
CA ALA A 222 14.83 -11.42 2.15
C ALA A 222 16.36 -11.50 2.10
N ASN A 223 16.94 -11.54 0.91
CA ASN A 223 18.37 -11.71 0.69
C ASN A 223 19.02 -10.35 0.41
N TRP A 224 19.84 -9.84 1.33
CA TRP A 224 20.48 -8.53 1.21
C TRP A 224 21.99 -8.66 0.99
N SER A 225 22.52 -7.98 -0.03
CA SER A 225 23.95 -7.96 -0.36
C SER A 225 24.49 -6.54 -0.53
N PRO A 226 25.73 -6.24 -0.09
CA PRO A 226 26.38 -4.96 -0.34
C PRO A 226 26.46 -4.60 -1.81
N VAL A 227 26.20 -3.33 -2.13
CA VAL A 227 26.34 -2.78 -3.51
C VAL A 227 27.31 -1.61 -3.61
N ALA A 228 27.87 -1.16 -2.50
CA ALA A 228 28.90 -0.14 -2.41
C ALA A 228 29.79 -0.42 -1.19
N ALA A 229 30.93 0.25 -1.07
CA ALA A 229 31.68 0.26 0.18
C ALA A 229 30.89 1.01 1.28
N PRO A 230 31.11 0.71 2.57
CA PRO A 230 30.54 1.50 3.65
C PRO A 230 30.94 2.98 3.55
N PHE A 231 30.05 3.87 3.95
CA PHE A 231 30.27 5.31 3.95
C PHE A 231 29.88 5.92 5.30
N VAL A 232 30.53 7.03 5.66
CA VAL A 232 30.25 7.74 6.92
C VAL A 232 29.29 8.89 6.66
N GLY A 233 28.23 8.95 7.46
CA GLY A 233 27.24 10.02 7.41
C GLY A 233 27.84 11.38 7.76
N THR A 234 27.37 12.42 7.07
CA THR A 234 27.80 13.80 7.28
C THR A 234 26.72 14.66 7.95
N GLY A 235 25.50 14.15 8.09
CA GLY A 235 24.32 14.92 8.54
C GLY A 235 23.41 15.36 7.40
N ASP A 236 23.89 15.29 6.15
CA ASP A 236 23.10 15.56 4.96
C ASP A 236 22.52 14.25 4.36
N THR A 237 21.63 14.40 3.38
CA THR A 237 21.21 13.29 2.52
C THR A 237 22.33 12.97 1.54
N LEU A 238 22.90 11.77 1.62
CA LEU A 238 23.90 11.29 0.68
C LEU A 238 23.22 10.53 -0.47
N TYR A 239 23.49 10.99 -1.69
CA TYR A 239 22.93 10.42 -2.92
C TYR A 239 23.90 9.43 -3.55
N HIS A 240 23.40 8.27 -3.93
CA HIS A 240 24.15 7.24 -4.63
C HIS A 240 23.50 6.94 -5.97
N LEU A 241 24.32 6.95 -7.03
CA LEU A 241 23.89 6.66 -8.39
C LEU A 241 24.24 5.21 -8.75
N PHE A 242 23.24 4.43 -9.11
CA PHE A 242 23.34 3.01 -9.49
C PHE A 242 23.11 2.86 -10.96
N SER A 243 23.95 2.11 -11.69
CA SER A 243 23.59 1.80 -13.06
C SER A 243 22.51 0.73 -13.10
N THR A 244 21.48 0.95 -13.91
CA THR A 244 20.37 0.00 -14.07
C THR A 244 20.79 -1.26 -14.82
N ARG A 245 21.94 -1.20 -15.51
CA ARG A 245 22.56 -2.33 -16.20
C ARG A 245 23.37 -3.23 -15.27
N GLU A 246 23.81 -2.75 -14.11
CA GLU A 246 24.64 -3.52 -13.17
C GLU A 246 23.88 -4.68 -12.52
N PHE A 247 22.56 -4.55 -12.38
CA PHE A 247 21.78 -5.46 -11.54
C PHE A 247 20.95 -6.49 -12.32
N GLY A 248 20.76 -6.30 -13.64
CA GLY A 248 20.10 -7.23 -14.57
C GLY A 248 18.66 -7.64 -14.25
N THR A 249 18.14 -7.24 -13.08
CA THR A 249 16.87 -7.64 -12.47
C THR A 249 16.37 -6.49 -11.58
N PRO A 250 15.05 -6.34 -11.39
CA PRO A 250 14.51 -5.45 -10.36
C PRO A 250 15.05 -5.79 -8.98
N GLY A 251 15.16 -4.79 -8.11
CA GLY A 251 15.61 -5.01 -6.74
C GLY A 251 15.28 -3.83 -5.83
N TYR A 252 15.28 -4.10 -4.54
CA TYR A 252 15.07 -3.16 -3.45
C TYR A 252 16.43 -2.70 -2.93
N PHE A 253 16.49 -1.47 -2.43
CA PHE A 253 17.70 -0.90 -1.85
C PHE A 253 17.40 -0.38 -0.45
N LYS A 254 18.37 -0.51 0.46
CA LYS A 254 18.33 0.10 1.79
C LYS A 254 19.73 0.55 2.19
N ALA A 255 19.83 1.57 3.04
CA ALA A 255 21.02 1.83 3.83
C ALA A 255 20.82 1.27 5.23
N GLU A 256 21.82 0.56 5.74
CA GLU A 256 21.81 -0.02 7.08
C GLU A 256 23.01 0.49 7.86
N VAL A 257 22.83 0.78 9.15
CA VAL A 257 23.94 1.19 10.03
C VAL A 257 24.88 0.00 10.23
N VAL A 258 26.18 0.23 10.06
CA VAL A 258 27.22 -0.75 10.38
C VAL A 258 27.61 -0.52 11.85
N PRO A 259 27.40 -1.50 12.74
CA PRO A 259 27.90 -1.42 14.11
C PRO A 259 29.43 -1.33 14.11
N GLU A 260 29.98 -0.52 15.01
CA GLU A 260 31.44 -0.46 15.27
C GLU A 260 32.01 -1.80 15.74
#